data_AF-X0U8I6-F1
#
_entry.id   AF-X0U8I6-F1
#
_cell.length_a   1.000
_cell.length_b   1.000
_cell.length_c   1.000
_cell.angle_alpha   90.00
_cell.angle_beta   90.00
_cell.angle_gamma   90.00
#
_symmetry.space_group_name_H-M   'P 1'
#
loop_
_entity.id
_entity.type
_entity.pdbx_description
1 polymer ?
#
loop_
_entity_poly.entity_id
_entity_poly.type
_entity_poly.pdbx_seq_one_letter_code
_entity_poly.pdbx_strand_id
1 'polypeptide(L)'
;MYKQILKELKEHIPFTVFGATTGIILIIFFQKLLSKFSYNIFYTLHPLHVFLSALVTASMYNFYKCETGKKKCNLGVLIFIGYVGSVGIATLSDSVIPYLGEILLNMPHREIHLGFIEKWWLVNPLAL
;
A
#
# COMPACT_ATOMS: atom_id res chain seq x y z
N MET A 1 5.58 -7.92 -23.90
CA MET A 1 4.90 -7.42 -22.68
C MET A 1 4.39 -8.56 -21.80
N TYR A 2 3.43 -9.39 -22.25
CA TYR A 2 2.88 -10.47 -21.43
C TYR A 2 3.92 -11.49 -20.89
N LYS A 3 4.87 -11.92 -21.74
CA LYS A 3 5.99 -12.79 -21.32
C LYS A 3 6.84 -12.18 -20.20
N GLN A 4 7.04 -10.85 -20.23
CA GLN A 4 7.77 -10.15 -19.18
C GLN A 4 6.95 -10.14 -17.89
N ILE A 5 5.66 -9.79 -17.97
CA ILE A 5 4.77 -9.78 -16.80
C ILE A 5 4.73 -11.16 -16.11
N LEU A 6 4.58 -12.24 -16.88
CA LEU A 6 4.60 -13.59 -16.31
C LEU A 6 5.94 -13.96 -15.69
N LYS A 7 7.06 -13.55 -16.31
CA LYS A 7 8.40 -13.75 -15.75
C LYS A 7 8.52 -13.02 -14.42
N GLU A 8 8.19 -11.73 -14.39
CA GLU A 8 8.24 -10.93 -13.15
C GLU A 8 7.35 -11.53 -12.08
N LEU A 9 6.09 -11.88 -12.39
CA LEU A 9 5.20 -12.52 -11.43
C LEU A 9 5.83 -13.79 -10.85
N LYS A 10 6.40 -14.66 -11.70
CA LYS A 10 7.04 -15.90 -11.26
C LYS A 10 8.22 -15.66 -10.31
N GLU A 11 9.07 -14.68 -10.63
CA GLU A 11 10.19 -14.29 -9.76
C GLU A 11 9.72 -13.66 -8.45
N HIS A 12 8.54 -13.02 -8.44
CA HIS A 12 7.98 -12.35 -7.26
C HIS A 12 7.07 -13.23 -6.37
N ILE A 13 6.65 -14.41 -6.85
CA ILE A 13 5.88 -15.40 -6.08
C ILE A 13 6.51 -15.68 -4.69
N PRO A 14 7.82 -16.00 -4.55
CA PRO A 14 8.37 -16.35 -3.24
C PRO A 14 8.25 -15.21 -2.23
N PHE A 15 8.50 -13.97 -2.66
CA PHE A 15 8.35 -12.79 -1.79
C PHE A 15 6.88 -12.54 -1.42
N THR A 16 5.96 -12.72 -2.38
CA THR A 16 4.52 -12.56 -2.15
C THR A 16 4.00 -13.61 -1.16
N VAL A 17 4.38 -14.88 -1.35
CA VAL A 17 3.99 -15.99 -0.46
C VAL A 17 4.57 -15.78 0.93
N PHE A 18 5.84 -15.38 1.03
CA PHE A 18 6.46 -15.08 2.31
C PHE A 18 5.75 -13.94 3.05
N GLY A 19 5.47 -12.83 2.35
CA GLY A 19 4.73 -11.69 2.91
C GLY A 19 3.31 -12.06 3.35
N ALA A 20 2.57 -12.79 2.52
CA ALA A 20 1.21 -13.24 2.85
C ALA A 20 1.21 -14.20 4.04
N THR A 21 2.13 -15.18 4.07
CA THR A 21 2.22 -16.17 5.15
C THR A 21 2.58 -15.49 6.47
N THR A 22 3.58 -14.60 6.45
CA THR A 22 3.95 -13.83 7.65
C THR A 22 2.81 -12.94 8.13
N GLY A 23 2.09 -12.26 7.24
CA GLY A 23 0.89 -11.48 7.59
C GLY A 23 -0.20 -12.33 8.27
N ILE A 24 -0.52 -13.50 7.73
CA ILE A 24 -1.50 -14.42 8.33
C ILE A 24 -1.05 -14.89 9.72
N ILE A 25 0.23 -15.26 9.87
CA ILE A 25 0.81 -15.62 11.15
C ILE A 25 0.63 -14.47 12.16
N LEU A 26 1.01 -13.25 11.79
CA LEU A 26 0.85 -12.08 12.65
C LEU A 26 -0.60 -11.87 13.06
N ILE A 27 -1.57 -11.98 12.14
CA ILE A 27 -3.00 -11.85 12.47
C ILE A 27 -3.41 -12.91 13.52
N ILE A 28 -3.02 -14.16 13.36
CA ILE A 28 -3.37 -15.25 14.29
C ILE A 28 -2.83 -14.98 15.71
N PHE A 29 -1.59 -14.49 15.82
CA PHE A 29 -0.96 -14.21 17.11
C PHE A 29 -1.44 -12.90 17.75
N PHE A 30 -1.73 -11.87 16.95
CA PHE A 30 -2.04 -10.52 17.44
C PHE A 30 -3.52 -10.15 17.39
N GLN A 31 -4.43 -11.05 16.99
CA GLN A 31 -5.88 -10.78 16.93
C GLN A 31 -6.53 -10.31 18.24
N LYS A 32 -5.94 -10.61 19.41
CA LYS A 32 -6.47 -10.21 20.73
C LYS A 32 -5.72 -9.01 21.36
N LEU A 33 -4.99 -8.25 20.55
CA LEU A 33 -4.26 -7.09 21.05
C LEU A 33 -5.23 -6.05 21.65
N LEU A 34 -4.81 -5.39 22.73
CA LEU A 34 -5.60 -4.30 23.31
C LEU A 34 -5.72 -3.15 22.30
N SER A 35 -6.91 -2.55 22.20
CA SER A 35 -7.21 -1.47 21.26
C SER A 35 -6.20 -0.31 21.32
N LYS A 36 -5.73 0.06 22.52
CA LYS A 36 -4.70 1.10 22.72
C LYS A 36 -3.37 0.76 22.04
N PHE A 37 -2.94 -0.50 22.12
CA PHE A 37 -1.70 -0.93 21.47
C PHE A 37 -1.89 -0.98 19.95
N SER A 38 -3.02 -1.47 19.45
CA SER A 38 -3.31 -1.53 18.01
C SER A 38 -3.34 -0.13 17.40
N TYR A 39 -3.97 0.81 18.11
CA TYR A 39 -3.99 2.22 17.74
C TYR A 39 -2.57 2.79 17.64
N ASN A 40 -1.74 2.62 18.67
CA ASN A 40 -0.38 3.16 18.67
C ASN A 40 0.49 2.56 17.57
N ILE A 41 0.41 1.24 17.36
CA ILE A 41 1.14 0.54 16.30
C ILE A 41 0.71 1.09 14.94
N PHE A 42 -0.60 1.21 14.70
CA PHE A 42 -1.13 1.76 13.46
C PHE A 42 -0.58 3.17 13.19
N TYR A 43 -0.77 4.12 14.12
CA TYR A 43 -0.34 5.51 13.90
C TYR A 43 1.18 5.69 13.81
N THR A 44 1.96 4.74 14.32
CA THR A 44 3.42 4.75 14.21
C THR A 44 3.91 4.12 12.90
N LEU A 45 3.30 3.02 12.45
CA LEU A 45 3.76 2.27 11.28
C LEU A 45 3.06 2.69 9.98
N HIS A 46 1.87 3.28 10.04
CA HIS A 46 1.12 3.70 8.85
C HIS A 46 1.87 4.76 8.01
N PRO A 47 2.48 5.81 8.60
CA PRO A 47 3.33 6.74 7.85
C PRO A 47 4.44 6.04 7.06
N LEU A 48 5.10 5.07 7.68
CA LEU A 48 6.16 4.29 7.05
C LEU A 48 5.60 3.42 5.91
N HIS A 49 4.45 2.80 6.11
CA HIS A 49 3.76 2.02 5.09
C HIS A 49 3.42 2.86 3.84
N VAL A 50 2.86 4.07 4.02
CA VAL A 50 2.52 4.98 2.91
C VAL A 50 3.77 5.45 2.17
N PHE A 51 4.83 5.81 2.91
CA PHE A 51 6.10 6.23 2.33
C PHE A 51 6.76 5.13 1.50
N LEU A 52 6.86 3.91 2.06
CA LEU A 52 7.45 2.77 1.34
C LEU A 52 6.63 2.42 0.09
N SER A 53 5.30 2.56 0.14
CA SER A 53 4.44 2.33 -1.02
C SER A 53 4.69 3.35 -2.14
N ALA A 54 4.85 4.64 -1.80
CA ALA A 54 5.18 5.68 -2.78
C ALA A 54 6.58 5.45 -3.38
N LEU A 55 7.56 5.14 -2.53
CA LEU A 55 8.94 4.88 -2.93
C LEU A 55 9.05 3.70 -3.88
N VAL A 56 8.44 2.56 -3.55
CA VAL A 56 8.49 1.35 -4.39
C VAL A 56 7.77 1.60 -5.72
N THR A 57 6.61 2.28 -5.69
CA THR A 57 5.87 2.62 -6.92
C THR A 57 6.71 3.49 -7.86
N ALA A 58 7.29 4.56 -7.34
CA ALA A 58 8.15 5.45 -8.12
C ALA A 58 9.42 4.73 -8.63
N SER A 59 10.03 3.88 -7.80
CA SER A 59 11.22 3.11 -8.15
C SER A 59 10.94 2.10 -9.26
N MET A 60 9.81 1.38 -9.21
CA MET A 60 9.39 0.45 -10.25
C MET A 60 9.11 1.16 -11.56
N TYR A 61 8.45 2.32 -11.52
CA TYR A 61 8.28 3.15 -12.72
C TYR A 61 9.63 3.58 -13.29
N ASN A 62 10.55 4.05 -12.44
CA ASN A 62 11.88 4.48 -12.87
C ASN A 62 12.67 3.35 -13.54
N PHE A 63 12.68 2.16 -12.93
CA PHE A 63 13.39 0.99 -13.42
C PHE A 63 12.91 0.56 -14.81
N TYR A 64 11.59 0.46 -15.01
CA TYR A 64 11.03 -0.04 -16.28
C TYR A 64 10.86 0.99 -17.39
N LYS A 65 10.72 2.28 -17.06
CA LYS A 65 10.50 3.34 -18.06
C LYS A 65 11.70 4.21 -18.33
N CYS A 66 12.56 4.43 -17.35
CA CYS A 66 13.57 5.47 -17.41
C CYS A 66 14.98 4.89 -17.62
N GLU A 67 15.31 3.77 -16.98
CA GLU A 67 16.61 3.10 -17.18
C GLU A 67 16.75 2.49 -18.58
N THR A 68 15.68 1.93 -19.15
CA THR A 68 15.73 1.22 -20.44
C THR A 68 15.91 2.14 -21.67
N GLY A 69 16.14 3.45 -21.48
CA GLY A 69 16.21 4.44 -22.56
C GLY A 69 17.15 5.65 -22.36
N LYS A 70 18.06 5.64 -21.36
CA LYS A 70 19.04 6.71 -21.07
C LYS A 70 18.49 8.12 -20.76
N LYS A 71 17.18 8.29 -20.53
CA LYS A 71 16.63 9.57 -20.06
C LYS A 71 16.42 9.53 -18.55
N LYS A 72 17.07 10.44 -17.82
CA LYS A 72 16.76 10.68 -16.40
C LYS A 72 15.28 11.05 -16.30
N CYS A 73 14.53 10.32 -15.49
CA CYS A 73 13.14 10.70 -15.24
C CYS A 73 13.07 11.99 -14.43
N ASN A 74 12.11 12.83 -14.80
CA ASN A 74 11.85 14.07 -14.08
C ASN A 74 11.41 13.71 -12.65
N LEU A 75 12.09 14.27 -11.65
CA LEU A 75 11.76 14.06 -10.24
C LEU A 75 10.28 14.35 -9.95
N GLY A 76 9.71 15.39 -10.56
CA GLY A 76 8.29 15.71 -10.41
C GLY A 76 7.35 14.61 -10.94
N VAL A 77 7.75 13.89 -11.98
CA VAL A 77 6.99 12.74 -12.50
C VAL A 77 7.09 11.56 -11.52
N LEU A 78 8.26 11.32 -10.95
CA LEU A 78 8.44 10.24 -9.97
C LEU A 78 7.62 10.49 -8.71
N ILE A 79 7.63 11.72 -8.18
CA ILE A 79 6.80 12.11 -7.03
C ILE A 79 5.32 11.95 -7.36
N PHE A 80 4.87 12.43 -8.52
CA PHE A 80 3.47 12.29 -8.92
C PHE A 80 3.03 10.83 -9.04
N ILE A 81 3.83 9.99 -9.69
CA ILE A 81 3.54 8.56 -9.85
C ILE A 81 3.55 7.84 -8.50
N GLY A 82 4.54 8.15 -7.65
CA GLY A 82 4.61 7.62 -6.28
C GLY A 82 3.39 8.00 -5.46
N TYR A 83 2.98 9.27 -5.49
CA TYR A 83 1.82 9.78 -4.77
C TYR A 83 0.52 9.12 -5.24
N VAL A 84 0.23 9.17 -6.54
CA VAL A 84 -1.01 8.62 -7.10
C VAL A 84 -1.10 7.12 -6.89
N GLY A 85 0.01 6.40 -7.08
CA GLY A 85 0.04 4.96 -6.85
C GLY A 85 -0.09 4.59 -5.38
N SER A 86 0.62 5.28 -4.48
CA SER A 86 0.52 5.03 -3.04
C SER A 86 -0.87 5.35 -2.50
N VAL A 87 -1.37 6.57 -2.71
CA VAL A 87 -2.69 7.00 -2.19
C VAL A 87 -3.82 6.20 -2.84
N GLY A 88 -3.72 5.91 -4.14
CA GLY A 88 -4.72 5.11 -4.85
C GLY A 88 -4.80 3.68 -4.33
N ILE A 89 -3.66 2.99 -4.19
CA ILE A 89 -3.61 1.62 -3.66
C ILE A 89 -3.99 1.60 -2.19
N ALA A 90 -3.51 2.54 -1.37
CA ALA A 90 -3.85 2.64 0.04
C ALA A 90 -5.35 2.89 0.23
N THR A 91 -5.99 3.71 -0.60
CA THR A 91 -7.46 3.90 -0.54
C THR A 91 -8.19 2.59 -0.84
N LEU A 92 -7.70 1.79 -1.79
CA LEU A 92 -8.29 0.49 -2.09
C LEU A 92 -8.12 -0.48 -0.92
N SER A 93 -6.92 -0.59 -0.34
CA SER A 93 -6.61 -1.55 0.73
C SER A 93 -7.17 -1.17 2.09
N ASP A 94 -7.13 0.12 2.43
CA ASP A 94 -7.42 0.61 3.78
C ASP A 94 -8.88 1.02 3.93
N SER A 95 -9.58 1.29 2.82
CA SER A 95 -10.96 1.81 2.83
C SER A 95 -11.93 0.93 2.06
N VAL A 96 -11.67 0.68 0.78
CA VAL A 96 -12.65 0.00 -0.11
C VAL A 96 -12.77 -1.49 0.23
N ILE A 97 -11.66 -2.21 0.37
CA ILE A 97 -11.68 -3.64 0.71
C ILE A 97 -12.32 -3.87 2.10
N PRO A 98 -11.97 -3.12 3.17
CA PRO A 98 -12.65 -3.21 4.45
C PRO A 98 -14.15 -2.93 4.37
N TYR A 99 -14.57 -1.88 3.66
CA TYR A 99 -15.99 -1.57 3.46
C TYR A 99 -16.77 -2.70 2.76
N LEU A 100 -16.18 -3.34 1.74
CA LEU A 100 -16.77 -4.53 1.13
C LEU A 100 -16.88 -5.69 2.13
N GLY A 101 -15.89 -5.83 3.02
CA GLY A 101 -15.92 -6.78 4.14
C GLY A 101 -17.05 -6.50 5.13
N GLU A 102 -17.27 -5.23 5.50
CA GLU A 102 -18.36 -4.81 6.37
C GLU A 102 -19.73 -5.12 5.77
N ILE A 103 -19.90 -4.92 4.45
CA ILE A 103 -21.11 -5.33 3.72
C ILE A 103 -21.29 -6.83 3.78
N LEU A 104 -20.24 -7.59 3.42
CA LEU A 104 -20.28 -9.05 3.36
C LEU A 104 -20.61 -9.69 4.72
N LEU A 105 -20.06 -9.13 5.80
CA LEU A 105 -20.26 -9.60 7.18
C LEU A 105 -21.50 -8.99 7.85
N ASN A 106 -22.29 -8.22 7.11
CA ASN A 106 -23.48 -7.54 7.57
C ASN A 106 -23.25 -6.69 8.84
N MET A 107 -22.10 -6.01 8.93
CA MET A 107 -21.73 -5.20 10.09
C MET A 107 -22.61 -3.93 10.20
N PRO A 108 -22.84 -3.42 11.42
CA PRO A 108 -23.47 -2.12 11.64
C PRO A 108 -22.51 -0.97 11.28
N HIS A 109 -23.05 0.18 10.86
CA HIS A 109 -22.29 1.41 10.54
C HIS A 109 -21.26 1.28 9.41
N ARG A 110 -21.73 0.87 8.21
CA ARG A 110 -20.86 0.73 7.05
C ARG A 110 -20.55 2.08 6.43
N GLU A 111 -19.30 2.48 6.44
CA GLU A 111 -18.88 3.77 5.92
C GLU A 111 -17.54 3.64 5.20
N ILE A 112 -17.39 4.36 4.09
CA ILE A 112 -16.10 4.44 3.39
C ILE A 112 -15.32 5.58 4.02
N HIS A 113 -14.20 5.25 4.64
CA HIS A 113 -13.29 6.23 5.24
C HIS A 113 -12.17 6.61 4.27
N LEU A 114 -12.14 7.84 3.79
CA LEU A 114 -11.12 8.28 2.84
C LEU A 114 -9.92 8.87 3.59
N GLY A 115 -8.89 8.05 3.84
CA GLY A 115 -7.73 8.39 4.67
C GLY A 115 -6.98 9.65 4.22
N PHE A 116 -6.84 9.89 2.91
CA PHE A 116 -6.16 11.09 2.38
C PHE A 116 -6.97 12.38 2.55
N ILE A 117 -8.26 12.29 2.91
CA ILE A 117 -9.14 13.43 3.22
C ILE A 117 -9.26 13.56 4.75
N GLU A 118 -9.73 12.50 5.42
CA GLU A 118 -10.05 12.51 6.86
C GLU A 118 -8.80 12.56 7.75
N LYS A 119 -7.73 11.90 7.31
CA LYS A 119 -6.44 11.82 8.01
C LYS A 119 -5.32 12.31 7.09
N TRP A 120 -5.58 13.37 6.32
CA TRP A 120 -4.68 13.90 5.31
C TRP A 120 -3.24 14.10 5.81
N TRP A 121 -3.07 14.54 7.07
CA TRP A 121 -1.77 14.80 7.71
C TRP A 121 -0.94 13.53 7.94
N LEU A 122 -1.58 12.36 7.99
CA LEU A 122 -0.93 11.06 8.16
C LEU A 122 -0.50 10.47 6.81
N VAL A 123 -1.25 10.74 5.74
CA VAL A 123 -1.10 10.11 4.42
C VAL A 123 -0.35 10.99 3.43
N ASN A 124 -0.83 12.22 3.21
CA ASN A 124 -0.34 13.06 2.10
C ASN A 124 1.13 13.46 2.24
N PRO A 125 1.64 13.89 3.41
CA PRO A 125 3.04 14.30 3.53
C PRO A 125 4.02 13.15 3.31
N LEU A 126 3.62 11.91 3.59
CA LEU A 126 4.48 10.73 3.47
C LEU A 126 4.44 10.13 2.06
N ALA A 127 3.42 10.45 1.28
CA ALA A 127 3.28 10.00 -0.10
C ALA A 127 4.02 10.90 -1.11
N LEU A 128 4.58 12.02 -0.67
CA LEU A 128 5.33 13.01 -1.47
C LEU A 128 6.84 12.89 -1.22
#